data_AF-A0A538LKJ0-F1
#
_entry.id   AF-A0A538LKJ0-F1
#
_cell.length_a   1.000
_cell.length_b   1.000
_cell.length_c   1.000
_cell.angle_alpha   90.00
_cell.angle_beta   90.00
_cell.angle_gamma   90.00
#
_symmetry.space_group_name_H-M   'P 1'
#
loop_
_entity.id
_entity.type
_entity.pdbx_description
1 polymer ?
#
loop_
_entity_poly.entity_id
_entity_poly.type
_entity_poly.pdbx_seq_one_letter_code
_entity_poly.pdbx_strand_id
1 'polypeptide(L)'
;MLFALTAGSSLLIGRIAFQVGLFFGVVAIHLATRSRFVAASVAAVLCALGSPLAGLFLALLAGAWFLSSPNRWAVVMAASAVVPSLVLQFAFREGGTFPYPFRSSFVQLFVFVLLGLLTLPRSERLIRVGLLAYLALGIYALAVPSQLGGNVNRLGTIVAAPLFATALWNRRKLFLAIALPYALWWPLHDLLRDLPDSGGRGTDAAYYRPLNRYLSEHIRTPARIEIPPTRNHWEGVYVGEHHELARGWERQLDQKYDALYYGTIVTPERYRHWLDRSAVQYVALSDAPSDFASKSEVDLLVENQLPFLRLIWQDRHWRLYRVLQATPLLSGPGRLVAATPDSFTIQADRPGRFTMRLHYSPYWAVTKGSGCVQVGEGNYTAVTLRRAGTAKVATRFAFDRTVRQGRRCT
;
A
#
# COMPACT_ATOMS: atom_id res chain seq x y z
N MET A 1 20.94 10.79 -19.37
CA MET A 1 19.73 11.59 -19.63
C MET A 1 18.45 10.77 -19.53
N LEU A 2 18.20 9.78 -20.41
CA LEU A 2 16.94 9.01 -20.42
C LEU A 2 16.62 8.32 -19.09
N PHE A 3 17.60 7.69 -18.43
CA PHE A 3 17.40 7.10 -17.10
C PHE A 3 16.97 8.15 -16.06
N ALA A 4 17.57 9.34 -16.08
CA ALA A 4 17.21 10.41 -15.15
C ALA A 4 15.78 10.93 -15.42
N LEU A 5 15.37 10.99 -16.69
CA LEU A 5 14.00 11.37 -17.06
C LEU A 5 12.97 10.35 -16.53
N THR A 6 13.18 9.07 -16.80
CA THR A 6 12.21 8.02 -16.43
C THR A 6 12.23 7.68 -14.94
N ALA A 7 13.41 7.71 -14.30
CA ALA A 7 13.49 7.62 -12.84
C ALA A 7 12.89 8.87 -12.17
N GLY A 8 13.12 10.06 -12.76
CA GLY A 8 12.56 11.32 -12.31
C GLY A 8 11.04 11.36 -12.37
N SER A 9 10.41 10.88 -13.44
CA SER A 9 8.95 10.83 -13.52
C SER A 9 8.34 9.95 -12.43
N SER A 10 9.01 8.84 -12.08
CA SER A 10 8.60 7.96 -10.98
C SER A 10 8.77 8.63 -9.60
N LEU A 11 9.76 9.51 -9.42
CA LEU A 11 9.88 10.34 -8.21
C LEU A 11 8.73 11.36 -8.09
N LEU A 12 8.37 12.03 -9.19
CA LEU A 12 7.32 13.05 -9.21
C LEU A 12 5.94 12.52 -8.81
N ILE A 13 5.68 11.23 -9.03
CA ILE A 13 4.43 10.56 -8.63
C ILE A 13 4.56 9.85 -7.25
N GLY A 14 5.50 10.28 -6.41
CA GLY A 14 5.56 9.90 -5.00
C GLY A 14 6.18 8.53 -4.69
N ARG A 15 6.86 7.86 -5.63
CA ARG A 15 7.42 6.50 -5.44
C ARG A 15 8.77 6.50 -4.70
N ILE A 16 8.88 7.24 -3.60
CA ILE A 16 10.16 7.52 -2.90
C ILE A 16 10.85 6.23 -2.40
N ALA A 17 10.14 5.36 -1.67
CA ALA A 17 10.74 4.12 -1.14
C ALA A 17 11.31 3.23 -2.26
N PHE A 18 10.58 3.11 -3.37
CA PHE A 18 11.04 2.37 -4.54
C PHE A 18 12.32 2.97 -5.14
N GLN A 19 12.46 4.30 -5.13
CA GLN A 19 13.63 5.00 -5.66
C GLN A 19 14.86 4.83 -4.77
N VAL A 20 14.68 4.80 -3.45
CA VAL A 20 15.76 4.43 -2.51
C VAL A 20 16.24 3.01 -2.79
N GLY A 21 15.30 2.06 -2.96
CA GLY A 21 15.64 0.70 -3.37
C GLY A 21 16.37 0.65 -4.71
N LEU A 22 15.87 1.36 -5.73
CA LEU A 22 16.47 1.45 -7.06
C LEU A 22 17.91 1.99 -7.00
N PHE A 23 18.16 3.03 -6.21
CA PHE A 23 19.51 3.58 -6.02
C PHE A 23 20.48 2.50 -5.56
N PHE A 24 20.15 1.78 -4.48
CA PHE A 24 21.00 0.69 -3.99
C PHE A 24 21.08 -0.48 -4.98
N GLY A 25 20.04 -0.75 -5.75
CA GLY A 25 20.07 -1.73 -6.84
C GLY A 25 21.07 -1.37 -7.94
N VAL A 26 21.11 -0.10 -8.37
CA VAL A 26 22.10 0.39 -9.34
C VAL A 26 23.51 0.32 -8.75
N VAL A 27 23.69 0.69 -7.48
CA VAL A 27 24.98 0.55 -6.77
C VAL A 27 25.42 -0.91 -6.72
N ALA A 28 24.52 -1.86 -6.43
CA ALA A 28 24.82 -3.28 -6.42
C ALA A 28 25.31 -3.77 -7.79
N ILE A 29 24.63 -3.38 -8.87
CA ILE A 29 25.03 -3.70 -10.25
C ILE A 29 26.41 -3.10 -10.56
N HIS A 30 26.64 -1.84 -10.21
CA HIS A 30 27.92 -1.16 -10.43
C HIS A 30 29.06 -1.88 -9.71
N LEU A 31 28.87 -2.26 -8.44
CA LEU A 31 29.87 -2.99 -7.66
C LEU A 31 30.13 -4.39 -8.22
N ALA A 32 29.08 -5.10 -8.67
CA ALA A 32 29.20 -6.43 -9.27
C ALA A 32 29.99 -6.40 -10.59
N THR A 33 29.80 -5.38 -11.43
CA THR A 33 30.59 -5.20 -12.67
C THR A 33 32.06 -4.88 -12.41
N ARG A 34 32.40 -4.40 -11.21
CA ARG A 34 33.78 -4.21 -10.73
C ARG A 34 34.29 -5.38 -9.88
N SER A 35 33.60 -6.51 -9.89
CA SER A 35 33.93 -7.72 -9.11
C SER A 35 33.99 -7.51 -7.60
N ARG A 36 33.39 -6.44 -7.06
CA ARG A 36 33.28 -6.16 -5.63
C ARG A 36 32.04 -6.84 -5.04
N PHE A 37 32.00 -8.17 -5.13
CA PHE A 37 30.78 -8.94 -4.91
C PHE A 37 30.21 -8.85 -3.50
N VAL A 38 31.06 -8.79 -2.46
CA VAL A 38 30.61 -8.62 -1.07
C VAL A 38 29.90 -7.28 -0.90
N ALA A 39 30.49 -6.20 -1.40
CA ALA A 39 29.87 -4.88 -1.36
C ALA A 39 28.59 -4.82 -2.20
N ALA A 40 28.55 -5.53 -3.34
CA ALA A 40 27.34 -5.67 -4.14
C ALA A 40 26.22 -6.39 -3.37
N SER A 41 26.52 -7.44 -2.60
CA SER A 41 25.56 -8.13 -1.74
C SER A 41 25.04 -7.25 -0.61
N VAL A 42 25.90 -6.45 0.02
CA VAL A 42 25.46 -5.45 1.02
C VAL A 42 24.51 -4.43 0.38
N ALA A 43 24.85 -3.90 -0.79
CA ALA A 43 23.97 -3.01 -1.54
C ALA A 43 22.66 -3.71 -1.95
N ALA A 44 22.67 -5.00 -2.25
CA ALA A 44 21.47 -5.78 -2.53
C ALA A 44 20.55 -5.93 -1.31
N VAL A 45 21.10 -6.09 -0.10
CA VAL A 45 20.32 -6.05 1.15
C VAL A 45 19.69 -4.66 1.34
N LEU A 46 20.46 -3.59 1.15
CA LEU A 46 19.95 -2.22 1.25
C LEU A 46 18.88 -1.91 0.19
N CYS A 47 19.00 -2.48 -1.01
CA CYS A 47 17.99 -2.42 -2.06
C CYS A 47 16.66 -3.01 -1.58
N ALA A 48 16.69 -4.20 -0.98
CA ALA A 48 15.51 -4.88 -0.45
C ALA A 48 14.89 -4.13 0.74
N LEU A 49 15.71 -3.59 1.64
CA LEU A 49 15.25 -2.81 2.79
C LEU A 49 14.66 -1.45 2.38
N GLY A 50 15.21 -0.81 1.34
CA GLY A 50 14.63 0.41 0.76
C GLY A 50 13.31 0.13 0.04
N SER A 51 13.23 -0.97 -0.70
CA SER A 51 12.00 -1.45 -1.31
C SER A 51 12.05 -2.95 -1.62
N PRO A 52 11.15 -3.77 -1.02
CA PRO A 52 11.06 -5.19 -1.33
C PRO A 52 10.88 -5.49 -2.83
N LEU A 53 10.17 -4.60 -3.52
CA LEU A 53 9.95 -4.68 -4.96
C LEU A 53 11.22 -4.42 -5.77
N ALA A 54 12.03 -3.43 -5.38
CA ALA A 54 13.34 -3.20 -6.01
C ALA A 54 14.29 -4.39 -5.78
N GLY A 55 14.28 -4.96 -4.57
CA GLY A 55 14.99 -6.20 -4.25
C GLY A 55 14.57 -7.36 -5.15
N LEU A 56 13.27 -7.57 -5.36
CA LEU A 56 12.75 -8.57 -6.30
C LEU A 56 13.27 -8.36 -7.73
N PHE A 57 13.27 -7.12 -8.23
CA PHE A 57 13.80 -6.82 -9.56
C PHE A 57 15.32 -7.05 -9.65
N LEU A 58 16.07 -6.71 -8.62
CA LEU A 58 17.51 -6.98 -8.56
C LEU A 58 17.78 -8.50 -8.52
N ALA A 59 16.96 -9.26 -7.80
CA ALA A 59 17.06 -10.71 -7.75
C ALA A 59 16.73 -11.36 -9.11
N LEU A 60 15.73 -10.84 -9.82
CA LEU A 60 15.41 -11.25 -11.19
C LEU A 60 16.60 -11.03 -12.13
N LEU A 61 17.24 -9.86 -12.04
CA LEU A 61 18.45 -9.54 -12.82
C LEU A 61 19.63 -10.45 -12.45
N ALA A 62 19.83 -10.70 -11.16
CA ALA A 62 20.85 -11.62 -10.67
C ALA A 62 20.61 -13.06 -11.15
N GLY A 63 19.35 -13.50 -11.19
CA GLY A 63 18.96 -14.78 -11.79
C GLY A 63 19.25 -14.84 -13.29
N ALA A 64 18.93 -13.76 -14.04
CA ALA A 64 19.26 -13.68 -15.46
C ALA A 64 20.78 -13.69 -15.71
N TRP A 65 21.56 -13.05 -14.85
CA TRP A 65 23.03 -13.11 -14.85
C TRP A 65 23.51 -14.55 -14.63
N PHE A 66 23.00 -15.24 -13.61
CA PHE A 66 23.34 -16.65 -13.34
C PHE A 66 23.04 -17.56 -14.54
N LEU A 67 21.85 -17.44 -15.15
CA LEU A 67 21.45 -18.25 -16.30
C LEU A 67 22.27 -17.95 -17.57
N SER A 68 22.82 -16.75 -17.69
CA SER A 68 23.62 -16.33 -18.85
C SER A 68 25.10 -16.64 -18.66
N SER A 69 25.59 -16.60 -17.43
CA SER A 69 26.98 -16.83 -17.04
C SER A 69 27.01 -17.31 -15.60
N PRO A 70 26.96 -18.64 -15.37
CA PRO A 70 26.87 -19.21 -14.03
C PRO A 70 27.98 -18.69 -13.12
N ASN A 71 27.58 -18.01 -12.05
CA ASN A 71 28.47 -17.43 -11.06
C ASN A 71 27.82 -17.51 -9.68
N ARG A 72 28.54 -18.07 -8.69
CA ARG A 72 28.03 -18.16 -7.30
C ARG A 72 27.60 -16.81 -6.74
N TRP A 73 28.28 -15.73 -7.13
CA TRP A 73 27.96 -14.38 -6.66
C TRP A 73 26.63 -13.85 -7.19
N ALA A 74 26.16 -14.34 -8.34
CA ALA A 74 24.83 -14.05 -8.83
C ALA A 74 23.76 -14.63 -7.90
N VAL A 75 23.97 -15.86 -7.42
CA VAL A 75 23.07 -16.51 -6.43
C VAL A 75 23.11 -15.78 -5.09
N VAL A 76 24.30 -15.44 -4.60
CA VAL A 76 24.46 -14.69 -3.34
C VAL A 76 23.77 -13.33 -3.42
N MET A 77 23.93 -12.61 -4.53
CA MET A 77 23.27 -11.31 -4.74
C MET A 77 21.75 -11.46 -4.84
N ALA A 78 21.24 -12.48 -5.54
CA ALA A 78 19.82 -12.78 -5.61
C ALA A 78 19.23 -13.07 -4.22
N ALA A 79 19.89 -13.93 -3.45
CA ALA A 79 19.49 -14.23 -2.08
C ALA A 79 19.52 -12.98 -1.19
N SER A 80 20.58 -12.18 -1.28
CA SER A 80 20.72 -10.91 -0.53
C SER A 80 19.60 -9.91 -0.84
N ALA A 81 19.09 -9.91 -2.07
CA ALA A 81 18.01 -9.03 -2.51
C ALA A 81 16.60 -9.52 -2.13
N VAL A 82 16.43 -10.79 -1.75
CA VAL A 82 15.12 -11.41 -1.47
C VAL A 82 14.93 -11.73 0.01
N VAL A 83 15.96 -12.26 0.68
CA VAL A 83 15.85 -12.75 2.07
C VAL A 83 15.35 -11.67 3.04
N PRO A 84 15.82 -10.41 3.01
CA PRO A 84 15.30 -9.37 3.91
C PRO A 84 13.79 -9.17 3.75
N SER A 85 13.31 -9.13 2.50
CA SER A 85 11.88 -9.00 2.18
C SER A 85 11.07 -10.18 2.68
N LEU A 86 11.57 -11.42 2.52
CA LEU A 86 10.90 -12.62 3.03
C LEU A 86 10.83 -12.64 4.55
N VAL A 87 11.90 -12.23 5.24
CA VAL A 87 11.91 -12.11 6.70
C VAL A 87 10.87 -11.10 7.17
N LEU A 88 10.78 -9.93 6.52
CA LEU A 88 9.79 -8.91 6.85
C LEU A 88 8.36 -9.39 6.56
N GLN A 89 8.11 -10.02 5.41
CA GLN A 89 6.78 -10.57 5.08
C GLN A 89 6.36 -11.68 6.04
N PHE A 90 7.31 -12.51 6.49
CA PHE A 90 7.04 -13.55 7.46
C PHE A 90 6.68 -12.97 8.83
N ALA A 91 7.41 -11.92 9.25
CA ALA A 91 7.18 -11.23 10.51
C ALA A 91 5.90 -10.37 10.50
N PHE A 92 5.58 -9.71 9.38
CA PHE A 92 4.46 -8.77 9.26
C PHE A 92 3.50 -9.23 8.14
N ARG A 93 2.50 -10.04 8.52
CA ARG A 93 1.60 -10.74 7.60
C ARG A 93 0.35 -9.93 7.21
N GLU A 94 0.54 -8.67 6.83
CA GLU A 94 -0.59 -7.82 6.44
C GLU A 94 -1.23 -8.26 5.11
N GLY A 95 -0.40 -8.54 4.09
CA GLY A 95 -0.87 -9.06 2.80
C GLY A 95 -1.67 -8.03 1.98
N GLY A 96 -2.71 -8.50 1.29
CA GLY A 96 -3.52 -7.69 0.38
C GLY A 96 -3.11 -7.82 -1.09
N THR A 97 -3.90 -7.20 -1.97
CA THR A 97 -3.77 -7.35 -3.42
C THR A 97 -3.72 -6.01 -4.12
N PHE A 98 -2.83 -5.87 -5.10
CA PHE A 98 -2.81 -4.68 -5.95
C PHE A 98 -3.39 -5.02 -7.34
N PRO A 99 -4.28 -4.20 -7.92
CA PRO A 99 -4.85 -4.44 -9.24
C PRO A 99 -3.79 -4.66 -10.31
N TYR A 100 -4.04 -5.61 -11.21
CA TYR A 100 -3.25 -5.77 -12.42
C TYR A 100 -4.13 -6.13 -13.62
N PRO A 101 -4.85 -5.15 -14.17
CA PRO A 101 -5.74 -5.38 -15.30
C PRO A 101 -4.97 -5.80 -16.55
N PHE A 102 -5.51 -6.80 -17.25
CA PHE A 102 -4.88 -7.36 -18.45
C PHE A 102 -4.61 -6.28 -19.52
N ARG A 103 -5.66 -5.54 -19.92
CA ARG A 103 -5.60 -4.61 -21.07
C ARG A 103 -4.78 -3.36 -20.79
N SER A 104 -4.97 -2.72 -19.64
CA SER A 104 -4.36 -1.42 -19.34
C SER A 104 -3.01 -1.52 -18.65
N SER A 105 -2.59 -2.69 -18.14
CA SER A 105 -1.30 -2.83 -17.44
C SER A 105 -0.45 -3.99 -17.96
N PHE A 106 -0.98 -5.21 -18.06
CA PHE A 106 -0.16 -6.36 -18.52
C PHE A 106 0.32 -6.23 -19.97
N VAL A 107 -0.57 -5.77 -20.87
CA VAL A 107 -0.22 -5.53 -22.27
C VAL A 107 0.97 -4.58 -22.41
N GLN A 108 1.13 -3.60 -21.52
CA GLN A 108 2.26 -2.68 -21.56
C GLN A 108 3.60 -3.43 -21.33
N LEU A 109 3.67 -4.25 -20.28
CA LEU A 109 4.84 -5.08 -20.01
C LEU A 109 5.11 -6.04 -21.17
N PHE A 110 4.07 -6.67 -21.71
CA PHE A 110 4.18 -7.57 -22.84
C PHE A 110 4.77 -6.87 -24.08
N VAL A 111 4.28 -5.68 -24.43
CA VAL A 111 4.79 -4.89 -25.57
C VAL A 111 6.25 -4.50 -25.36
N PHE A 112 6.64 -4.06 -24.15
CA PHE A 112 8.03 -3.79 -23.82
C PHE A 112 8.93 -5.01 -24.05
N VAL A 113 8.53 -6.17 -23.53
CA VAL A 113 9.29 -7.43 -23.70
C VAL A 113 9.36 -7.82 -25.16
N LEU A 114 8.24 -7.76 -25.89
CA LEU A 114 8.19 -8.10 -27.31
C LEU A 114 9.12 -7.21 -28.14
N LEU A 115 9.04 -5.89 -27.94
CA LEU A 115 9.95 -4.93 -28.58
C LEU A 115 11.40 -5.26 -28.26
N GLY A 116 11.73 -5.55 -27.00
CA GLY A 116 13.09 -5.94 -26.63
C GLY A 116 13.57 -7.22 -27.31
N LEU A 117 12.74 -8.26 -27.35
CA LEU A 117 13.10 -9.54 -27.98
C LEU A 117 13.23 -9.44 -29.50
N LEU A 118 12.46 -8.56 -30.15
CA LEU A 118 12.54 -8.34 -31.60
C LEU A 118 13.72 -7.45 -32.00
N THR A 119 14.00 -6.41 -31.21
CA THR A 119 14.97 -5.38 -31.59
C THR A 119 16.39 -5.67 -31.12
N LEU A 120 16.56 -6.26 -29.92
CA LEU A 120 17.89 -6.47 -29.32
C LEU A 120 18.66 -7.60 -30.01
N PRO A 121 19.98 -7.43 -30.25
CA PRO A 121 20.83 -8.48 -30.80
C PRO A 121 20.80 -9.77 -29.97
N ARG A 122 20.94 -10.92 -30.64
CA ARG A 122 21.01 -12.23 -29.94
C ARG A 122 22.22 -12.38 -29.04
N SER A 123 23.29 -11.60 -29.28
CA SER A 123 24.49 -11.55 -28.43
C SER A 123 24.21 -11.00 -27.02
N GLU A 124 23.16 -10.21 -26.85
CA GLU A 124 22.78 -9.61 -25.56
C GLU A 124 22.01 -10.62 -24.68
N ARG A 125 22.61 -11.79 -24.44
CA ARG A 125 21.95 -12.94 -23.78
C ARG A 125 21.37 -12.57 -22.41
N LEU A 126 22.14 -11.86 -21.59
CA LEU A 126 21.72 -11.43 -20.25
C LEU A 126 20.44 -10.60 -20.28
N ILE A 127 20.37 -9.61 -21.18
CA ILE A 127 19.19 -8.75 -21.32
C ILE A 127 17.99 -9.57 -21.82
N ARG A 128 18.18 -10.44 -22.81
CA ARG A 128 17.10 -11.27 -23.36
C ARG A 128 16.54 -12.25 -22.34
N VAL A 129 17.40 -12.91 -21.55
CA VAL A 129 16.96 -13.77 -20.44
C VAL A 129 16.24 -12.94 -19.38
N GLY A 130 16.75 -11.75 -19.05
CA GLY A 130 16.08 -10.82 -18.14
C GLY A 130 14.69 -10.41 -18.60
N LEU A 131 14.49 -10.13 -19.90
CA LEU A 131 13.19 -9.82 -20.48
C LEU A 131 12.21 -11.00 -20.39
N LEU A 132 12.68 -12.22 -20.64
CA LEU A 132 11.85 -13.43 -20.49
C LEU A 132 11.49 -13.70 -19.03
N ALA A 133 12.44 -13.53 -18.11
CA ALA A 133 12.18 -13.64 -16.67
C ALA A 133 11.19 -12.56 -16.20
N TYR A 134 11.28 -11.34 -16.75
CA TYR A 134 10.36 -10.25 -16.44
C TYR A 134 8.95 -10.49 -16.99
N LEU A 135 8.85 -11.10 -18.19
CA LEU A 135 7.57 -11.57 -18.72
C LEU A 135 6.96 -12.67 -17.84
N ALA A 136 7.76 -13.64 -17.41
CA ALA A 136 7.30 -14.68 -16.49
C ALA A 136 6.81 -14.09 -15.16
N LEU A 137 7.52 -13.09 -14.61
CA LEU A 137 7.09 -12.36 -13.43
C LEU A 137 5.80 -11.58 -13.66
N GLY A 138 5.63 -10.97 -14.83
CA GLY A 138 4.39 -10.32 -15.25
C GLY A 138 3.22 -11.30 -15.35
N ILE A 139 3.42 -12.48 -15.93
CA ILE A 139 2.39 -13.53 -16.00
C ILE A 139 2.03 -14.01 -14.60
N TYR A 140 3.03 -14.22 -13.73
CA TYR A 140 2.80 -14.55 -12.32
C TYR A 140 1.97 -13.48 -11.61
N ALA A 141 2.31 -12.20 -11.77
CA ALA A 141 1.58 -11.09 -11.16
C ALA A 141 0.12 -11.00 -11.65
N LEU A 142 -0.15 -11.44 -12.89
CA LEU A 142 -1.50 -11.48 -13.47
C LEU A 142 -2.31 -12.67 -12.93
N ALA A 143 -1.67 -13.83 -12.78
CA ALA A 143 -2.32 -15.07 -12.38
C ALA A 143 -2.50 -15.21 -10.85
N VAL A 144 -1.61 -14.60 -10.06
CA VAL A 144 -1.55 -14.76 -8.60
C VAL A 144 -1.85 -13.42 -7.91
N PRO A 145 -3.06 -13.24 -7.35
CA PRO A 145 -3.41 -12.06 -6.58
C PRO A 145 -2.44 -11.85 -5.42
N SER A 146 -1.72 -10.73 -5.44
CA SER A 146 -0.69 -10.41 -4.45
C SER A 146 -0.43 -8.90 -4.42
N GLN A 147 0.40 -8.46 -3.48
CA GLN A 147 0.86 -7.08 -3.39
C GLN A 147 1.69 -6.64 -4.61
N LEU A 148 2.23 -7.60 -5.39
CA LEU A 148 3.00 -7.33 -6.59
C LEU A 148 2.13 -6.62 -7.63
N GLY A 149 1.06 -7.26 -8.08
CA GLY A 149 0.09 -6.70 -9.04
C GLY A 149 0.72 -5.82 -10.13
N GLY A 150 0.08 -4.69 -10.43
CA GLY A 150 0.60 -3.68 -11.37
C GLY A 150 1.91 -3.01 -10.96
N ASN A 151 2.39 -3.18 -9.71
CA ASN A 151 3.70 -2.68 -9.33
C ASN A 151 4.84 -3.39 -10.09
N VAL A 152 4.59 -4.58 -10.66
CA VAL A 152 5.55 -5.26 -11.53
C VAL A 152 6.03 -4.35 -12.68
N ASN A 153 5.16 -3.49 -13.21
CA ASN A 153 5.49 -2.61 -14.34
C ASN A 153 6.54 -1.52 -14.03
N ARG A 154 6.79 -1.23 -12.74
CA ARG A 154 7.67 -0.12 -12.32
C ARG A 154 9.08 -0.24 -12.91
N LEU A 155 9.63 -1.46 -12.99
CA LEU A 155 10.95 -1.66 -13.58
C LEU A 155 10.97 -1.21 -15.04
N GLY A 156 10.03 -1.72 -15.84
CA GLY A 156 9.89 -1.42 -17.26
C GLY A 156 9.77 0.07 -17.53
N THR A 157 8.93 0.78 -16.76
CA THR A 157 8.76 2.24 -16.91
C THR A 157 10.06 3.02 -16.74
N ILE A 158 11.02 2.52 -15.97
CA ILE A 158 12.30 3.20 -15.73
C ILE A 158 13.35 2.75 -16.74
N VAL A 159 13.48 1.45 -16.97
CA VAL A 159 14.62 0.91 -17.73
C VAL A 159 14.40 0.86 -19.23
N ALA A 160 13.16 0.89 -19.73
CA ALA A 160 12.87 0.66 -21.16
C ALA A 160 13.60 1.64 -22.07
N ALA A 161 13.46 2.95 -21.83
CA ALA A 161 14.06 3.99 -22.67
C ALA A 161 15.61 3.95 -22.65
N PRO A 162 16.28 3.96 -21.48
CA PRO A 162 17.75 3.86 -21.45
C PRO A 162 18.27 2.53 -22.00
N LEU A 163 17.56 1.41 -21.78
CA LEU A 163 17.95 0.11 -22.32
C LEU A 163 17.94 0.10 -23.84
N PHE A 164 16.86 0.55 -24.48
CA PHE A 164 16.79 0.59 -25.94
C PHE A 164 17.79 1.57 -26.54
N ALA A 165 17.96 2.76 -25.95
CA ALA A 165 18.94 3.71 -26.42
C ALA A 165 20.36 3.13 -26.39
N THR A 166 20.79 2.58 -25.25
CA THR A 166 22.14 2.01 -25.11
C THR A 166 22.39 0.82 -26.03
N ALA A 167 21.42 -0.08 -26.18
CA ALA A 167 21.60 -1.30 -26.97
C ALA A 167 21.45 -1.10 -28.49
N LEU A 168 20.70 -0.08 -28.94
CA LEU A 168 20.33 0.08 -30.35
C LEU A 168 20.95 1.31 -31.03
N TRP A 169 21.38 2.35 -30.30
CA TRP A 169 21.82 3.63 -30.87
C TRP A 169 22.87 3.51 -31.99
N ASN A 170 23.91 2.70 -31.76
CA ASN A 170 25.01 2.52 -32.73
C ASN A 170 24.79 1.37 -33.71
N ARG A 171 23.80 0.49 -33.48
CA ARG A 171 23.66 -0.78 -34.21
C ARG A 171 22.41 -0.85 -35.08
N ARG A 172 21.32 -0.23 -34.66
CA ARG A 172 19.95 -0.50 -35.13
C ARG A 172 19.03 0.72 -35.00
N LYS A 173 19.43 1.86 -35.59
CA LYS A 173 18.73 3.16 -35.46
C LYS A 173 17.23 3.12 -35.83
N LEU A 174 16.85 2.36 -36.87
CA LEU A 174 15.45 2.20 -37.26
C LEU A 174 14.62 1.52 -36.16
N PHE A 175 15.14 0.45 -35.58
CA PHE A 175 14.47 -0.23 -34.46
C PHE A 175 14.39 0.65 -33.22
N LEU A 176 15.40 1.48 -32.97
CA LEU A 176 15.36 2.48 -31.91
C LEU A 176 14.25 3.50 -32.15
N ALA A 177 14.10 4.00 -33.39
CA ALA A 177 13.05 4.94 -33.75
C ALA A 177 11.64 4.36 -33.53
N ILE A 178 11.47 3.04 -33.65
CA ILE A 178 10.22 2.33 -33.38
C ILE A 178 10.00 2.11 -31.88
N ALA A 179 11.02 1.67 -31.14
CA ALA A 179 10.87 1.26 -29.74
C ALA A 179 10.88 2.44 -28.74
N LEU A 180 11.64 3.50 -29.04
CA LEU A 180 11.83 4.62 -28.13
C LEU A 180 10.55 5.43 -27.83
N PRO A 181 9.66 5.71 -28.81
CA PRO A 181 8.40 6.41 -28.54
C PRO A 181 7.55 5.70 -27.48
N TYR A 182 7.39 4.38 -27.60
CA TYR A 182 6.68 3.58 -26.59
C TYR A 182 7.36 3.63 -25.22
N ALA A 183 8.69 3.48 -25.20
CA ALA A 183 9.48 3.47 -23.98
C ALA A 183 9.50 4.83 -23.24
N LEU A 184 9.30 5.94 -23.96
CA LEU A 184 9.11 7.27 -23.37
C LEU A 184 7.66 7.51 -22.96
N TRP A 185 6.70 7.10 -23.79
CA TRP A 185 5.27 7.25 -23.50
C TRP A 185 4.89 6.53 -22.20
N TRP A 186 5.38 5.30 -21.99
CA TRP A 186 4.95 4.46 -20.87
C TRP A 186 5.12 5.13 -19.48
N PRO A 187 6.31 5.62 -19.08
CA PRO A 187 6.46 6.35 -17.82
C PRO A 187 5.82 7.74 -17.80
N LEU A 188 5.70 8.41 -18.96
CA LEU A 188 5.13 9.77 -19.04
C LEU A 188 3.61 9.76 -19.01
N HIS A 189 2.98 8.69 -19.48
CA HIS A 189 1.53 8.54 -19.49
C HIS A 189 0.95 8.62 -18.07
N ASP A 190 1.57 7.94 -17.10
CA ASP A 190 1.17 8.02 -15.69
C ASP A 190 1.26 9.46 -15.17
N LEU A 191 2.37 10.15 -15.46
CA LEU A 191 2.57 11.55 -15.06
C LEU A 191 1.53 12.48 -15.70
N LEU A 192 1.29 12.35 -17.00
CA LEU A 192 0.33 13.17 -17.74
C LEU A 192 -1.11 12.93 -17.31
N ARG A 193 -1.45 11.70 -16.90
CA ARG A 193 -2.76 11.35 -16.33
C ARG A 193 -2.98 12.01 -14.97
N ASP A 194 -1.93 12.09 -14.14
CA ASP A 194 -2.02 12.56 -12.76
C ASP A 194 -1.80 14.08 -12.62
N LEU A 195 -1.14 14.71 -13.61
CA LEU A 195 -0.81 16.14 -13.60
C LEU A 195 -2.04 17.06 -13.40
N PRO A 196 -3.17 16.86 -14.10
CA PRO A 196 -4.33 17.75 -13.98
C PRO A 196 -4.91 17.82 -12.55
N ASP A 197 -4.73 16.76 -11.76
CA ASP A 197 -5.28 16.65 -10.41
C ASP A 197 -4.27 17.01 -9.30
N SER A 198 -3.04 17.35 -9.66
CA SER A 198 -1.94 17.62 -8.72
C SER A 198 -2.08 18.94 -7.94
N GLY A 199 -2.91 19.87 -8.41
CA GLY A 199 -3.14 21.19 -7.81
C GLY A 199 -4.59 21.53 -7.50
N GLY A 200 -5.49 20.53 -7.46
CA GLY A 200 -6.89 20.74 -7.10
C GLY A 200 -7.06 21.13 -5.62
N ARG A 201 -8.18 21.76 -5.25
CA ARG A 201 -8.44 22.17 -3.85
C ARG A 201 -8.31 21.02 -2.85
N GLY A 202 -8.67 19.81 -3.25
CA GLY A 202 -8.51 18.61 -2.42
C GLY A 202 -7.06 18.22 -2.10
N THR A 203 -6.05 18.89 -2.68
CA THR A 203 -4.63 18.68 -2.34
C THR A 203 -4.09 19.69 -1.32
N ASP A 204 -4.86 20.74 -0.99
CA ASP A 204 -4.48 21.78 -0.03
C ASP A 204 -5.02 21.46 1.37
N ALA A 205 -4.17 21.56 2.39
CA ALA A 205 -4.55 21.45 3.80
C ALA A 205 -5.73 22.38 4.16
N ALA A 206 -5.84 23.54 3.51
CA ALA A 206 -6.93 24.49 3.67
C ALA A 206 -8.32 23.88 3.50
N TYR A 207 -8.44 22.93 2.58
CA TYR A 207 -9.70 22.26 2.26
C TYR A 207 -10.20 21.39 3.42
N TYR A 208 -9.30 20.81 4.22
CA TYR A 208 -9.62 19.91 5.34
C TYR A 208 -9.71 20.63 6.69
N ARG A 209 -9.15 21.85 6.80
CA ARG A 209 -9.14 22.65 8.05
C ARG A 209 -10.51 22.80 8.73
N PRO A 210 -11.61 23.10 8.01
CA PRO A 210 -12.93 23.24 8.64
C PRO A 210 -13.43 21.93 9.27
N LEU A 211 -13.27 20.81 8.56
CA LEU A 211 -13.66 19.48 9.07
C LEU A 211 -12.85 19.14 10.33
N ASN A 212 -11.52 19.24 10.27
CA ASN A 212 -10.65 18.95 11.43
C ASN A 212 -10.98 19.80 12.66
N ARG A 213 -11.28 21.08 12.45
CA ARG A 213 -11.71 21.98 13.53
C ARG A 213 -12.99 21.47 14.16
N TYR A 214 -14.01 21.18 13.35
CA TYR A 214 -15.28 20.68 13.86
C TYR A 214 -15.11 19.38 14.64
N LEU A 215 -14.40 18.39 14.06
CA LEU A 215 -14.14 17.09 14.69
C LEU A 215 -13.42 17.25 16.03
N SER A 216 -12.38 18.08 16.09
CA SER A 216 -11.58 18.31 17.30
C SER A 216 -12.35 19.02 18.41
N GLU A 217 -13.22 19.97 18.06
CA GLU A 217 -14.00 20.74 19.04
C GLU A 217 -15.19 19.94 19.61
N HIS A 218 -15.82 19.10 18.78
CA HIS A 218 -17.12 18.49 19.09
C HIS A 218 -17.06 16.98 19.36
N ILE A 219 -16.02 16.27 18.91
CA ILE A 219 -15.89 14.81 19.08
C ILE A 219 -14.72 14.52 20.02
N ARG A 220 -15.03 14.45 21.32
CA ARG A 220 -14.04 14.29 22.39
C ARG A 220 -13.69 12.84 22.73
N THR A 221 -14.45 11.88 22.21
CA THR A 221 -14.21 10.45 22.41
C THR A 221 -13.61 9.85 21.15
N PRO A 222 -12.69 8.87 21.24
CA PRO A 222 -12.18 8.19 20.06
C PRO A 222 -13.32 7.64 19.21
N ALA A 223 -13.28 7.99 17.94
CA ALA A 223 -14.33 7.72 16.98
C ALA A 223 -13.70 7.41 15.64
N ARG A 224 -14.28 6.44 14.93
CA ARG A 224 -13.86 6.11 13.58
C ARG A 224 -14.74 6.83 12.56
N ILE A 225 -14.08 7.42 11.58
CA ILE A 225 -14.67 8.29 10.57
C ILE A 225 -14.46 7.66 9.21
N GLU A 226 -15.54 7.49 8.46
CA GLU A 226 -15.44 7.18 7.05
C GLU A 226 -15.40 8.49 6.25
N ILE A 227 -14.41 8.61 5.38
CA ILE A 227 -14.36 9.61 4.32
C ILE A 227 -14.19 8.83 3.03
N PRO A 228 -15.17 8.86 2.11
CA PRO A 228 -14.98 8.26 0.80
C PRO A 228 -13.69 8.78 0.19
N PRO A 229 -12.66 7.94 -0.05
CA PRO A 229 -11.34 8.42 -0.42
C PRO A 229 -11.39 9.41 -1.58
N THR A 230 -10.71 10.54 -1.40
CA THR A 230 -10.54 11.50 -2.47
C THR A 230 -9.62 10.89 -3.53
N ARG A 231 -9.64 11.42 -4.75
CA ARG A 231 -8.89 10.89 -5.89
C ARG A 231 -7.41 10.63 -5.60
N ASN A 232 -6.79 11.53 -4.83
CA ASN A 232 -5.37 11.45 -4.44
C ASN A 232 -5.19 11.19 -2.93
N HIS A 233 -6.28 10.81 -2.25
CA HIS A 233 -6.40 10.42 -0.84
C HIS A 233 -5.72 11.38 0.17
N TRP A 234 -5.80 12.68 -0.10
CA TRP A 234 -5.22 13.68 0.80
C TRP A 234 -5.92 13.74 2.16
N GLU A 235 -7.13 13.18 2.29
CA GLU A 235 -7.77 12.95 3.59
C GLU A 235 -6.94 12.05 4.51
N GLY A 236 -6.21 11.08 3.95
CA GLY A 236 -5.33 10.20 4.72
C GLY A 236 -4.19 10.95 5.41
N VAL A 237 -3.72 12.04 4.79
CA VAL A 237 -2.69 12.92 5.35
C VAL A 237 -3.34 13.95 6.27
N TYR A 238 -4.22 14.78 5.74
CA TYR A 238 -4.69 15.96 6.48
C TYR A 238 -5.73 15.66 7.55
N VAL A 239 -6.47 14.54 7.46
CA VAL A 239 -7.44 14.11 8.48
C VAL A 239 -6.92 12.89 9.25
N GLY A 240 -6.34 11.91 8.56
CA GLY A 240 -5.86 10.66 9.13
C GLY A 240 -4.70 10.78 10.12
N GLU A 241 -3.93 11.87 10.09
CA GLU A 241 -2.91 12.16 11.10
C GLU A 241 -3.50 12.56 12.47
N HIS A 242 -4.77 12.97 12.51
CA HIS A 242 -5.43 13.49 13.72
C HIS A 242 -6.63 12.65 14.16
N HIS A 243 -7.25 11.92 13.23
CA HIS A 243 -8.49 11.19 13.47
C HIS A 243 -8.41 9.77 12.89
N GLU A 244 -9.10 8.83 13.53
CA GLU A 244 -9.12 7.44 13.05
C GLU A 244 -10.03 7.30 11.83
N LEU A 245 -9.43 7.16 10.65
CA LEU A 245 -10.18 6.85 9.43
C LEU A 245 -10.54 5.37 9.37
N ALA A 246 -11.68 5.06 8.76
CA ALA A 246 -12.11 3.69 8.53
C ALA A 246 -11.37 3.06 7.34
N ARG A 247 -11.11 3.84 6.30
CA ARG A 247 -10.29 3.49 5.13
C ARG A 247 -9.10 4.44 5.01
N GLY A 248 -8.02 3.98 4.38
CA GLY A 248 -6.78 4.74 4.25
C GLY A 248 -6.12 4.57 2.89
N TRP A 249 -4.91 5.11 2.74
CA TRP A 249 -4.17 5.19 1.47
C TRP A 249 -3.80 3.84 0.84
N GLU A 250 -3.49 2.84 1.67
CA GLU A 250 -2.91 1.58 1.22
C GLU A 250 -3.93 0.68 0.50
N ARG A 251 -3.97 0.80 -0.83
CA ARG A 251 -4.90 0.08 -1.73
C ARG A 251 -5.00 -1.41 -1.46
N GLN A 252 -3.87 -2.04 -1.13
CA GLN A 252 -3.80 -3.48 -0.90
C GLN A 252 -4.61 -3.90 0.32
N LEU A 253 -4.61 -3.07 1.37
CA LEU A 253 -5.36 -3.32 2.59
C LEU A 253 -6.83 -2.91 2.43
N ASP A 254 -7.08 -1.81 1.73
CA ASP A 254 -8.44 -1.38 1.39
C ASP A 254 -9.18 -2.45 0.59
N GLN A 255 -8.55 -3.08 -0.41
CA GLN A 255 -9.18 -4.22 -1.11
C GLN A 255 -9.42 -5.43 -0.22
N LYS A 256 -8.51 -5.71 0.72
CA LYS A 256 -8.59 -6.87 1.60
C LYS A 256 -9.72 -6.73 2.62
N TYR A 257 -9.87 -5.55 3.22
CA TYR A 257 -10.81 -5.31 4.31
C TYR A 257 -12.13 -4.70 3.84
N ASP A 258 -12.12 -3.98 2.72
CA ASP A 258 -13.24 -3.16 2.23
C ASP A 258 -13.64 -3.55 0.79
N ALA A 259 -13.59 -4.85 0.49
CA ALA A 259 -13.95 -5.43 -0.81
C ALA A 259 -15.35 -5.03 -1.33
N LEU A 260 -16.25 -4.55 -0.45
CA LEU A 260 -17.54 -3.96 -0.81
C LEU A 260 -17.42 -2.93 -1.94
N TYR A 261 -16.36 -2.12 -1.91
CA TYR A 261 -16.13 -1.00 -2.82
C TYR A 261 -15.48 -1.40 -4.15
N TYR A 262 -15.17 -2.69 -4.32
CA TYR A 262 -14.45 -3.21 -5.48
C TYR A 262 -15.33 -4.17 -6.28
N GLY A 263 -15.80 -3.73 -7.45
CA GLY A 263 -16.45 -4.58 -8.45
C GLY A 263 -17.97 -4.72 -8.38
N THR A 264 -18.63 -4.11 -7.38
CA THR A 264 -20.10 -4.07 -7.27
C THR A 264 -20.59 -2.71 -6.81
N ILE A 265 -21.81 -2.34 -7.19
CA ILE A 265 -22.49 -1.15 -6.66
C ILE A 265 -22.82 -1.37 -5.18
N VAL A 266 -22.58 -0.35 -4.36
CA VAL A 266 -22.88 -0.30 -2.93
C VAL A 266 -24.37 -0.02 -2.76
N THR A 267 -25.07 -0.88 -2.00
CA THR A 267 -26.48 -0.69 -1.65
C THR A 267 -26.61 -0.15 -0.21
N PRO A 268 -27.74 0.51 0.15
CA PRO A 268 -27.98 0.98 1.51
C PRO A 268 -27.76 -0.07 2.61
N GLU A 269 -28.21 -1.32 2.38
CA GLU A 269 -28.13 -2.41 3.35
C GLU A 269 -26.69 -2.88 3.54
N ARG A 270 -25.97 -3.07 2.42
CA ARG A 270 -24.56 -3.47 2.45
C ARG A 270 -23.70 -2.38 3.09
N TYR A 271 -24.02 -1.12 2.79
CA TYR A 271 -23.35 0.02 3.39
C TYR A 271 -23.57 0.09 4.90
N ARG A 272 -24.82 -0.03 5.37
CA ARG A 272 -25.13 -0.07 6.80
C ARG A 272 -24.39 -1.20 7.51
N HIS A 273 -24.43 -2.40 6.95
CA HIS A 273 -23.73 -3.56 7.50
C HIS A 273 -22.21 -3.31 7.58
N TRP A 274 -21.63 -2.67 6.57
CA TRP A 274 -20.21 -2.32 6.57
C TRP A 274 -19.89 -1.25 7.64
N LEU A 275 -20.70 -0.19 7.78
CA LEU A 275 -20.53 0.82 8.83
C LEU A 275 -20.52 0.17 10.23
N ASP A 276 -21.38 -0.82 10.48
CA ASP A 276 -21.42 -1.56 11.75
C ASP A 276 -20.20 -2.44 11.99
N ARG A 277 -19.81 -3.23 10.98
CA ARG A 277 -18.61 -4.09 11.06
C ARG A 277 -17.35 -3.24 11.23
N SER A 278 -17.27 -2.11 10.54
CA SER A 278 -16.13 -1.21 10.62
C SER A 278 -16.21 -0.29 11.83
N ALA A 279 -17.29 -0.32 12.64
CA ALA A 279 -17.51 0.56 13.79
C ALA A 279 -17.39 2.05 13.45
N VAL A 280 -17.87 2.43 12.27
CA VAL A 280 -17.89 3.80 11.79
C VAL A 280 -18.98 4.56 12.54
N GLN A 281 -18.61 5.67 13.15
CA GLN A 281 -19.52 6.52 13.91
C GLN A 281 -19.90 7.79 13.15
N TYR A 282 -19.05 8.20 12.21
CA TYR A 282 -19.23 9.41 11.41
C TYR A 282 -18.87 9.15 9.96
N VAL A 283 -19.62 9.75 9.04
CA VAL A 283 -19.33 9.73 7.60
C VAL A 283 -19.15 11.19 7.17
N ALA A 284 -18.00 11.54 6.63
CA ALA A 284 -17.70 12.87 6.11
C ALA A 284 -17.58 12.81 4.58
N LEU A 285 -18.53 13.45 3.91
CA LEU A 285 -18.59 13.51 2.46
C LEU A 285 -18.02 14.85 1.97
N SER A 286 -17.00 14.77 1.11
CA SER A 286 -16.38 15.92 0.44
C SER A 286 -16.99 16.17 -0.94
N ASP A 287 -16.87 17.40 -1.46
CA ASP A 287 -17.17 17.75 -2.85
C ASP A 287 -15.98 17.58 -3.81
N ALA A 288 -14.84 17.09 -3.31
CA ALA A 288 -13.65 16.84 -4.12
C ALA A 288 -13.84 15.61 -5.04
N PRO A 289 -13.12 15.54 -6.17
CA PRO A 289 -13.11 14.34 -7.02
C PRO A 289 -12.77 13.09 -6.20
N SER A 290 -13.59 12.06 -6.34
CA SER A 290 -13.46 10.82 -5.59
C SER A 290 -12.55 9.80 -6.29
N ASP A 291 -11.93 8.93 -5.49
CA ASP A 291 -11.25 7.74 -6.00
C ASP A 291 -12.24 6.81 -6.71
N PHE A 292 -11.76 5.98 -7.65
CA PHE A 292 -12.64 5.05 -8.35
C PHE A 292 -13.34 4.05 -7.41
N ALA A 293 -12.72 3.66 -6.30
CA ALA A 293 -13.33 2.77 -5.30
C ALA A 293 -14.43 3.48 -4.50
N SER A 294 -14.39 4.81 -4.43
CA SER A 294 -15.35 5.62 -3.67
C SER A 294 -16.57 6.04 -4.49
N LYS A 295 -16.51 5.95 -5.82
CA LYS A 295 -17.57 6.46 -6.72
C LYS A 295 -18.96 5.97 -6.33
N SER A 296 -19.13 4.66 -6.18
CA SER A 296 -20.43 4.09 -5.85
C SER A 296 -20.95 4.51 -4.46
N GLU A 297 -20.06 4.80 -3.51
CA GLU A 297 -20.47 5.30 -2.20
C GLU A 297 -20.84 6.78 -2.26
N VAL A 298 -20.07 7.59 -2.99
CA VAL A 298 -20.38 9.00 -3.20
C VAL A 298 -21.73 9.14 -3.89
N ASP A 299 -21.98 8.36 -4.95
CA ASP A 299 -23.27 8.34 -5.66
C ASP A 299 -24.40 7.96 -4.68
N LEU A 300 -24.22 6.90 -3.89
CA LEU A 300 -25.18 6.49 -2.85
C LEU A 300 -25.49 7.62 -1.87
N LEU A 301 -24.48 8.31 -1.34
CA LEU A 301 -24.62 9.38 -0.35
C LEU A 301 -25.18 10.69 -0.92
N VAL A 302 -25.00 10.94 -2.22
CA VAL A 302 -25.52 12.13 -2.91
C VAL A 302 -26.97 11.93 -3.33
N GLU A 303 -27.28 10.77 -3.88
CA GLU A 303 -28.58 10.49 -4.52
C GLU A 303 -29.65 10.04 -3.53
N ASN A 304 -29.26 9.48 -2.37
CA ASN A 304 -30.19 8.86 -1.44
C ASN A 304 -30.16 9.52 -0.06
N GLN A 305 -31.34 9.64 0.55
CA GLN A 305 -31.45 9.92 1.99
C GLN A 305 -31.41 8.60 2.76
N LEU A 306 -30.28 8.32 3.41
CA LEU A 306 -30.11 7.10 4.19
C LEU A 306 -30.67 7.28 5.61
N PRO A 307 -31.68 6.50 6.05
CA PRO A 307 -32.37 6.72 7.33
C PRO A 307 -31.47 6.50 8.55
N PHE A 308 -30.34 5.82 8.38
CA PHE A 308 -29.35 5.58 9.42
C PHE A 308 -28.22 6.62 9.48
N LEU A 309 -28.27 7.66 8.65
CA LEU A 309 -27.33 8.79 8.67
C LEU A 309 -28.06 10.08 9.02
N ARG A 310 -27.58 10.80 10.03
CA ARG A 310 -28.09 12.12 10.41
C ARG A 310 -27.04 13.19 10.14
N LEU A 311 -27.34 14.14 9.27
CA LEU A 311 -26.48 15.31 9.06
C LEU A 311 -26.36 16.10 10.37
N ILE A 312 -25.13 16.35 10.83
CA ILE A 312 -24.85 17.08 12.08
C ILE A 312 -24.04 18.37 11.84
N TRP A 313 -23.35 18.46 10.71
CA TRP A 313 -22.59 19.63 10.31
C TRP A 313 -22.40 19.64 8.80
N GLN A 314 -22.33 20.84 8.24
CA GLN A 314 -21.97 21.04 6.85
C GLN A 314 -21.28 22.39 6.70
N ASP A 315 -20.45 22.52 5.67
CA ASP A 315 -19.97 23.79 5.17
C ASP A 315 -20.13 23.85 3.64
N ARG A 316 -19.34 24.68 2.97
CA ARG A 316 -19.37 24.81 1.51
C ARG A 316 -18.93 23.52 0.79
N HIS A 317 -18.05 22.72 1.40
CA HIS A 317 -17.32 21.61 0.76
C HIS A 317 -17.58 20.26 1.41
N TRP A 318 -18.07 20.25 2.65
CA TRP A 318 -18.21 19.05 3.47
C TRP A 318 -19.61 18.89 4.02
N ARG A 319 -20.04 17.62 4.10
CA ARG A 319 -21.23 17.19 4.84
C ARG A 319 -20.81 16.10 5.82
N LEU A 320 -21.04 16.32 7.11
CA LEU A 320 -20.72 15.37 8.17
C LEU A 320 -21.99 14.76 8.73
N TYR A 321 -22.08 13.44 8.64
CA TYR A 321 -23.17 12.63 9.12
C TYR A 321 -22.76 11.85 10.36
N ARG A 322 -23.64 11.77 11.35
CA ARG A 322 -23.56 10.80 12.44
C ARG A 322 -24.30 9.53 12.02
N VAL A 323 -23.64 8.39 12.20
CA VAL A 323 -24.28 7.07 12.05
C VAL A 323 -25.19 6.83 13.26
N LEU A 324 -26.48 6.66 13.01
CA LEU A 324 -27.45 6.39 14.06
C LEU A 324 -27.25 4.97 14.59
N GLN A 325 -27.33 4.79 15.92
CA GLN A 325 -27.09 3.50 16.57
C GLN A 325 -25.76 2.86 16.10
N ALA A 326 -24.70 3.66 16.01
CA ALA A 326 -23.40 3.17 15.58
C ALA A 326 -22.86 2.12 16.54
N THR A 327 -22.33 1.04 15.99
CA THR A 327 -21.58 0.05 16.75
C THR A 327 -20.32 0.71 17.36
N PRO A 328 -20.08 0.63 18.69
CA PRO A 328 -18.98 1.34 19.33
C PRO A 328 -17.62 0.70 19.00
N LEU A 329 -16.54 1.48 19.01
CA LEU A 329 -15.18 0.93 18.81
C LEU A 329 -14.80 -0.10 19.88
N LEU A 330 -15.20 0.15 21.13
CA LEU A 330 -14.99 -0.76 22.26
C LEU A 330 -16.35 -1.22 22.82
N SER A 331 -16.52 -2.53 22.96
CA SER A 331 -17.61 -3.13 23.72
C SER A 331 -17.07 -3.83 24.97
N GLY A 332 -17.75 -3.71 26.11
CA GLY A 332 -17.36 -4.34 27.36
C GLY A 332 -17.75 -3.49 28.58
N PRO A 333 -17.41 -3.92 29.80
CA PRO A 333 -17.74 -3.20 31.04
C PRO A 333 -16.77 -2.04 31.31
N GLY A 334 -16.79 -1.04 30.43
CA GLY A 334 -15.93 0.14 30.50
C GLY A 334 -15.98 0.97 29.22
N ARG A 335 -15.06 1.92 29.09
CA ARG A 335 -14.99 2.84 27.96
C ARG A 335 -13.60 2.95 27.36
N LEU A 336 -13.55 3.30 26.07
CA LEU A 336 -12.34 3.67 25.37
C LEU A 336 -11.96 5.11 25.73
N VAL A 337 -10.74 5.32 26.19
CA VAL A 337 -10.24 6.64 26.61
C VAL A 337 -9.44 7.30 25.48
N ALA A 338 -8.58 6.53 24.84
CA ALA A 338 -7.70 7.00 23.77
C ALA A 338 -7.38 5.83 22.83
N ALA A 339 -7.16 6.14 21.57
CA ALA A 339 -6.69 5.19 20.58
C ALA A 339 -5.77 5.92 19.59
N THR A 340 -4.68 5.23 19.23
CA THR A 340 -3.63 5.64 18.30
C THR A 340 -3.38 4.46 17.34
N PRO A 341 -2.65 4.67 16.23
CA PRO A 341 -2.35 3.57 15.30
C PRO A 341 -1.66 2.35 15.95
N ASP A 342 -0.93 2.56 17.05
CA ASP A 342 -0.11 1.55 17.71
C ASP A 342 -0.50 1.27 19.18
N SER A 343 -1.58 1.88 19.68
CA SER A 343 -2.03 1.66 21.07
C SER A 343 -3.47 2.09 21.32
N PHE A 344 -4.09 1.54 22.36
CA PHE A 344 -5.36 2.03 22.87
C PHE A 344 -5.46 1.87 24.39
N THR A 345 -6.24 2.73 25.01
CA THR A 345 -6.41 2.79 26.47
C THR A 345 -7.86 2.55 26.85
N ILE A 346 -8.08 1.55 27.69
CA ILE A 346 -9.39 1.18 28.23
C ILE A 346 -9.47 1.67 29.67
N GLN A 347 -10.57 2.33 30.02
CA GLN A 347 -10.98 2.49 31.41
C GLN A 347 -12.03 1.43 31.72
N ALA A 348 -11.63 0.40 32.47
CA ALA A 348 -12.51 -0.68 32.88
C ALA A 348 -13.24 -0.31 34.18
N ASP A 349 -14.55 -0.44 34.19
CA ASP A 349 -15.35 -0.20 35.40
C ASP A 349 -15.32 -1.43 36.31
N ARG A 350 -15.18 -2.63 35.73
CA ARG A 350 -15.00 -3.91 36.44
C ARG A 350 -14.19 -4.90 35.60
N PRO A 351 -13.65 -5.98 36.21
CA PRO A 351 -13.02 -7.07 35.46
C PRO A 351 -13.99 -7.63 34.40
N GLY A 352 -13.43 -8.05 33.26
CA GLY A 352 -14.24 -8.61 32.19
C GLY A 352 -13.55 -8.66 30.84
N ARG A 353 -14.32 -9.08 29.85
CA ARG A 353 -13.91 -9.15 28.44
C ARG A 353 -14.36 -7.90 27.70
N PHE A 354 -13.45 -7.40 26.87
CA PHE A 354 -13.64 -6.26 26.00
C PHE A 354 -13.35 -6.70 24.56
N THR A 355 -14.12 -6.15 23.62
CA THR A 355 -13.90 -6.30 22.18
C THR A 355 -13.57 -4.94 21.60
N MET A 356 -12.34 -4.78 21.14
CA MET A 356 -11.89 -3.60 20.41
C MET A 356 -11.96 -3.90 18.92
N ARG A 357 -12.74 -3.13 18.16
CA ARG A 357 -12.95 -3.29 16.71
C ARG A 357 -11.79 -2.71 15.89
N LEU A 358 -10.59 -3.13 16.28
CA LEU A 358 -9.33 -3.02 15.53
C LEU A 358 -8.89 -4.42 15.15
N HIS A 359 -8.31 -4.57 13.96
CA HIS A 359 -7.77 -5.86 13.53
C HIS A 359 -6.71 -6.36 14.51
N TYR A 360 -6.79 -7.64 14.82
CA TYR A 360 -5.85 -8.28 15.72
C TYR A 360 -4.46 -8.34 15.09
N SER A 361 -3.46 -7.93 15.87
CA SER A 361 -2.05 -8.13 15.60
C SER A 361 -1.44 -9.07 16.65
N PRO A 362 -0.57 -10.02 16.26
CA PRO A 362 0.15 -10.85 17.23
C PRO A 362 1.06 -10.03 18.17
N TYR A 363 1.34 -8.78 17.80
CA TYR A 363 2.17 -7.85 18.56
C TYR A 363 1.39 -7.04 19.60
N TRP A 364 0.07 -7.10 19.63
CA TRP A 364 -0.69 -6.47 20.72
C TRP A 364 -0.32 -7.06 22.08
N ALA A 365 -0.05 -6.19 23.04
CA ALA A 365 0.27 -6.58 24.41
C ALA A 365 -0.38 -5.61 25.41
N VAL A 366 -0.87 -6.12 26.53
CA VAL A 366 -1.20 -5.27 27.69
C VAL A 366 0.13 -4.72 28.21
N THR A 367 0.31 -3.40 28.16
CA THR A 367 1.52 -2.70 28.61
C THR A 367 1.31 -1.99 29.95
N LYS A 368 0.06 -1.74 30.32
CA LYS A 368 -0.36 -1.24 31.64
C LYS A 368 -1.65 -1.96 32.06
N GLY A 369 -1.72 -2.36 33.33
CA GLY A 369 -2.82 -3.17 33.87
C GLY A 369 -2.48 -4.67 33.86
N SER A 370 -3.46 -5.52 34.22
CA SER A 370 -3.31 -6.97 34.22
C SER A 370 -4.41 -7.62 33.40
N GLY A 371 -4.02 -8.45 32.45
CA GLY A 371 -4.94 -9.05 31.50
C GLY A 371 -4.27 -9.81 30.38
N CYS A 372 -5.07 -10.19 29.39
CA CYS A 372 -4.63 -10.88 28.20
C CYS A 372 -5.22 -10.26 26.93
N VAL A 373 -4.47 -10.28 25.84
CA VAL A 373 -4.95 -9.93 24.50
C VAL A 373 -4.93 -11.17 23.61
N GLN A 374 -5.94 -11.33 22.77
CA GLN A 374 -6.06 -12.43 21.82
C GLN A 374 -6.91 -12.03 20.62
N VAL A 375 -6.92 -12.88 19.60
CA VAL A 375 -7.86 -12.76 18.48
C VAL A 375 -9.29 -12.98 18.98
N GLY A 376 -10.19 -12.08 18.58
CA GLY A 376 -11.63 -12.15 18.81
C GLY A 376 -12.37 -12.57 17.54
N GLU A 377 -13.70 -12.62 17.65
CA GLU A 377 -14.57 -12.86 16.51
C GLU A 377 -14.38 -11.75 15.45
N GLY A 378 -14.50 -12.11 14.17
CA GLY A 378 -14.32 -11.16 13.07
C GLY A 378 -12.90 -10.61 12.92
N ASN A 379 -11.88 -11.30 13.47
CA ASN A 379 -10.49 -10.85 13.52
C ASN A 379 -10.28 -9.55 14.33
N TYR A 380 -11.21 -9.20 15.21
CA TYR A 380 -11.05 -8.08 16.14
C TYR A 380 -10.10 -8.40 17.29
N THR A 381 -9.67 -7.37 18.01
CA THR A 381 -8.81 -7.51 19.18
C THR A 381 -9.67 -7.74 20.43
N ALA A 382 -9.59 -8.94 21.01
CA ALA A 382 -10.24 -9.25 22.29
C ALA A 382 -9.26 -9.02 23.45
N VAL A 383 -9.69 -8.29 24.48
CA VAL A 383 -8.90 -8.00 25.68
C VAL A 383 -9.67 -8.49 26.90
N THR A 384 -9.04 -9.29 27.76
CA THR A 384 -9.60 -9.70 29.05
C THR A 384 -8.81 -9.03 30.16
N LEU A 385 -9.47 -8.18 30.95
CA LEU A 385 -8.85 -7.47 32.07
C LEU A 385 -9.27 -8.12 33.39
N ARG A 386 -8.29 -8.32 34.28
CA ARG A 386 -8.49 -8.98 35.58
C ARG A 386 -8.90 -8.02 36.70
N ARG A 387 -8.76 -6.71 36.49
CA ARG A 387 -9.03 -5.66 37.47
C ARG A 387 -9.75 -4.49 36.80
N ALA A 388 -10.53 -3.75 37.57
CA ALA A 388 -11.01 -2.42 37.18
C ALA A 388 -9.84 -1.42 37.08
N GLY A 389 -10.09 -0.28 36.45
CA GLY A 389 -9.11 0.80 36.29
C GLY A 389 -8.59 0.94 34.86
N THR A 390 -7.54 1.76 34.72
CA THR A 390 -6.95 2.06 33.41
C THR A 390 -6.01 0.93 32.95
N ALA A 391 -6.26 0.41 31.75
CA ALA A 391 -5.38 -0.53 31.06
C ALA A 391 -4.95 0.04 29.70
N LYS A 392 -3.68 -0.17 29.33
CA LYS A 392 -3.15 0.21 28.02
C LYS A 392 -2.74 -1.03 27.26
N VAL A 393 -3.21 -1.17 26.02
CA VAL A 393 -2.75 -2.15 25.05
C VAL A 393 -1.93 -1.42 24.00
N ALA A 394 -0.74 -1.92 23.68
CA ALA A 394 0.13 -1.32 22.67
C ALA A 394 0.88 -2.40 21.90
N THR A 395 1.36 -2.04 20.72
CA THR A 395 2.21 -2.89 19.90
C THR A 395 3.55 -3.11 20.60
N ARG A 396 3.93 -4.36 20.82
CA ARG A 396 5.26 -4.77 21.30
C ARG A 396 5.79 -5.90 20.43
N PHE A 397 6.73 -5.56 19.56
CA PHE A 397 7.45 -6.54 18.76
C PHE A 397 8.18 -7.54 19.66
N ALA A 398 8.09 -8.82 19.31
CA ALA A 398 8.85 -9.90 19.92
C ALA A 398 8.99 -11.03 18.89
N PHE A 399 10.20 -11.56 18.73
CA PHE A 399 10.50 -12.55 17.68
C PHE A 399 9.66 -13.82 17.82
N ASP A 400 9.40 -14.28 19.04
CA ASP A 400 8.58 -15.47 19.29
C ASP A 400 7.13 -15.31 18.76
N ARG A 401 6.63 -14.07 18.69
CA ARG A 401 5.29 -13.72 18.20
C ARG A 401 5.16 -13.77 16.68
N THR A 402 6.27 -13.85 15.95
CA THR A 402 6.26 -14.12 14.50
C THR A 402 5.76 -15.54 14.19
N VAL A 403 5.92 -16.47 15.14
CA VAL A 403 5.53 -17.88 15.02
C VAL A 403 4.35 -18.21 15.93
N ARG A 404 4.39 -17.76 17.19
CA ARG A 404 3.35 -18.08 18.18
C ARG A 404 2.14 -17.17 18.03
N GLN A 405 1.10 -17.70 17.41
CA GLN A 405 -0.22 -17.08 17.39
C GLN A 405 -1.04 -17.59 18.58
N GLY A 406 -1.34 -16.70 19.52
CA GLY A 406 -2.11 -17.09 20.69
C GLY A 406 -2.24 -15.97 21.70
N ARG A 407 -3.02 -16.23 22.74
CA ARG A 407 -3.27 -15.32 23.86
C ARG A 407 -1.96 -14.83 24.47
N ARG A 408 -1.79 -13.51 24.61
CA ARG A 408 -0.64 -12.87 25.27
C ARG A 408 -1.10 -12.24 26.57
N CYS A 409 -0.61 -12.74 27.69
CA CYS A 409 -0.97 -12.27 29.03
C CYS A 409 0.18 -11.53 29.71
N THR A 410 -0.17 -10.76 30.74
CA THR A 410 0.72 -10.09 31.69
C THR A 410 0.76 -10.78 33.04
#